data_AF-A0A9D3UID3-F1
#
_entry.id   AF-A0A9D3UID3-F1
#
_cell.length_a   1.000
_cell.length_b   1.000
_cell.length_c   1.000
_cell.angle_alpha   90.00
_cell.angle_beta   90.00
_cell.angle_gamma   90.00
#
_symmetry.space_group_name_H-M   'P 1'
#
loop_
_entity.id
_entity.type
_entity.pdbx_description
1 polymer ?
#
loop_
_entity_poly.entity_id
_entity_poly.type
_entity_poly.pdbx_seq_one_letter_code
_entity_poly.pdbx_strand_id
1 'polypeptide(L)'
;MEVQHCAEAATKTMAYLQPLIFDILSALAIFWLISPSHSSLDNVNDKVNVSLYYETSLCPRCASFISNDLVKVFHTDLHTIINLRLVPCSNVEIHCQHGEEKCHLNTIHSCVIHSWPDVREHLEFIRYTEQQNLKGGPVEALWKNCSEKLRLNEEIINKCYTTGFGYKLLLQYANETAHLKPPQEYGPWVVVNNQSLRQDFENFVKYECQAYKGDHKPAACKAQSSNLSPAIYALPQPPVIPVVDFYRLALQWPPSVCSSTLNCKLSIPTEFKIHGIWAQDAHDMAVPPYNARNPCTHPQPSLTRLQLQKLLRGDVAFWNQLSTLWPDLVLTGSDFKFWFKEWTKHGTCFDFAHHPLSYFQLAIQLGTNLNSGISNNLFLFSLHIYFIVSYLF
;
A
#
# COMPACT_ATOMS: atom_id res chain seq x y z
N MET A 1 -51.18 -63.20 -41.08
CA MET A 1 -51.32 -61.82 -41.59
C MET A 1 -50.60 -60.89 -40.63
N GLU A 2 -49.28 -61.07 -40.53
CA GLU A 2 -48.46 -60.51 -39.44
C GLU A 2 -47.18 -59.88 -40.02
N VAL A 3 -47.24 -59.47 -41.29
CA VAL A 3 -46.12 -58.86 -42.03
C VAL A 3 -46.50 -57.47 -42.56
N GLN A 4 -47.73 -57.00 -42.29
CA GLN A 4 -48.28 -55.77 -42.87
C GLN A 4 -48.38 -54.59 -41.88
N HIS A 5 -47.88 -54.74 -40.64
CA HIS A 5 -47.90 -53.68 -39.62
C HIS A 5 -46.53 -53.11 -39.23
N CYS A 6 -45.42 -53.70 -39.69
CA CYS A 6 -44.08 -53.15 -39.43
C CYS A 6 -43.58 -52.15 -40.49
N ALA A 7 -44.20 -52.08 -41.68
CA ALA A 7 -43.74 -51.22 -42.76
C ALA A 7 -44.26 -49.76 -42.68
N GLU A 8 -45.43 -49.53 -42.07
CA GLU A 8 -46.02 -48.18 -41.95
C GLU A 8 -45.49 -47.37 -40.75
N ALA A 9 -44.92 -48.03 -39.74
CA ALA A 9 -44.35 -47.34 -38.57
C ALA A 9 -42.95 -46.75 -38.84
N ALA A 10 -42.16 -47.40 -39.70
CA ALA A 10 -40.79 -46.96 -40.04
C ALA A 10 -40.76 -45.77 -41.03
N THR A 11 -41.77 -45.65 -41.89
CA THR A 11 -41.86 -44.55 -42.88
C THR A 11 -42.31 -43.23 -42.26
N LYS A 12 -43.11 -43.26 -41.18
CA LYS A 12 -43.53 -42.04 -40.47
C LYS A 12 -42.45 -41.44 -39.55
N THR A 13 -41.54 -42.26 -39.02
CA THR A 13 -40.43 -41.77 -38.18
C THR A 13 -39.34 -41.09 -39.01
N MET A 14 -39.02 -41.58 -40.21
CA MET A 14 -38.05 -40.92 -41.09
C MET A 14 -38.53 -39.55 -41.64
N ALA A 15 -39.84 -39.33 -41.76
CA ALA A 15 -40.40 -38.05 -42.25
C ALA A 15 -40.29 -36.90 -41.24
N TYR A 16 -40.12 -37.19 -39.94
CA TYR A 16 -39.95 -36.18 -38.89
C TYR A 16 -38.48 -35.90 -38.53
N LEU A 17 -37.57 -36.85 -38.78
CA LEU A 17 -36.15 -36.70 -38.48
C LEU A 17 -35.40 -35.85 -39.53
N GLN A 18 -35.85 -35.84 -40.78
CA GLN A 18 -35.22 -35.06 -41.85
C GLN A 18 -35.27 -33.53 -41.66
N PRO A 19 -36.41 -32.89 -41.33
CA PRO A 19 -36.43 -31.44 -41.12
C PRO A 19 -35.71 -31.01 -39.83
N LEU A 20 -35.76 -31.85 -38.78
CA LEU A 20 -35.10 -31.57 -37.50
C LEU A 20 -33.57 -31.54 -37.61
N ILE A 21 -32.98 -32.41 -38.46
CA ILE A 21 -31.54 -32.40 -38.72
C ILE A 21 -31.14 -31.16 -39.53
N PHE A 22 -31.99 -30.71 -40.46
CA PHE A 22 -31.74 -29.51 -41.26
C PHE A 22 -31.83 -28.22 -40.43
N ASP A 23 -32.77 -28.16 -39.48
CA ASP A 23 -32.88 -27.05 -38.52
C ASP A 23 -31.71 -27.01 -37.54
N ILE A 24 -31.21 -28.16 -37.07
CA ILE A 24 -30.03 -28.22 -36.18
C ILE A 24 -28.76 -27.81 -36.94
N LEU A 25 -28.58 -28.26 -38.19
CA LEU A 25 -27.43 -27.90 -39.01
C LEU A 25 -27.45 -26.42 -39.43
N SER A 26 -28.62 -25.83 -39.69
CA SER A 26 -28.75 -24.40 -39.98
C SER A 26 -28.49 -23.52 -38.74
N ALA A 27 -28.95 -23.95 -37.55
CA ALA A 27 -28.65 -23.27 -36.29
C ALA A 27 -27.13 -23.32 -35.94
N LEU A 28 -26.47 -24.44 -36.22
CA LEU A 28 -25.01 -24.56 -36.05
C LEU A 28 -24.24 -23.70 -37.07
N ALA A 29 -24.74 -23.54 -38.30
CA ALA A 29 -24.13 -22.65 -39.29
C ALA A 29 -24.26 -21.16 -38.91
N ILE A 30 -25.36 -20.76 -38.26
CA ILE A 30 -25.53 -19.40 -37.71
C ILE A 30 -24.54 -19.15 -36.56
N PHE A 31 -24.23 -20.16 -35.73
CA PHE A 31 -23.18 -20.07 -34.71
C PHE A 31 -21.76 -19.95 -35.28
N TRP A 32 -21.53 -20.41 -36.52
CA TRP A 32 -20.25 -20.24 -37.23
C TRP A 32 -20.16 -18.93 -38.03
N LEU A 33 -21.30 -18.31 -38.36
CA LEU A 33 -21.36 -17.00 -39.05
C LEU A 33 -21.42 -15.81 -38.08
N ILE A 34 -21.83 -16.03 -36.84
CA ILE A 34 -21.50 -15.14 -35.73
C ILE A 34 -20.10 -15.55 -35.26
N SER A 35 -19.08 -15.23 -36.07
CA SER A 35 -17.77 -14.99 -35.47
C SER A 35 -18.03 -14.04 -34.30
N PRO A 36 -17.58 -14.34 -33.07
CA PRO A 36 -17.26 -13.24 -32.20
C PRO A 36 -16.29 -12.44 -33.04
N SER A 37 -16.70 -11.27 -33.53
CA SER A 37 -15.74 -10.21 -33.79
C SER A 37 -14.82 -10.31 -32.60
N HIS A 38 -13.56 -10.68 -32.84
CA HIS A 38 -12.54 -10.67 -31.82
C HIS A 38 -12.58 -9.24 -31.29
N SER A 39 -13.40 -8.99 -30.26
CA SER A 39 -13.05 -8.08 -29.21
C SER A 39 -11.70 -8.62 -28.83
N SER A 40 -10.66 -7.97 -29.34
CA SER A 40 -9.35 -8.06 -28.74
C SER A 40 -9.65 -7.97 -27.26
N LEU A 41 -9.52 -9.12 -26.59
CA LEU A 41 -9.42 -9.15 -25.16
C LEU A 41 -8.27 -8.18 -24.93
N ASP A 42 -8.59 -6.94 -24.55
CA ASP A 42 -7.60 -5.90 -24.36
C ASP A 42 -6.54 -6.55 -23.51
N ASN A 43 -5.37 -6.75 -24.12
CA ASN A 43 -4.29 -7.42 -23.47
C ASN A 43 -3.86 -6.45 -22.38
N VAL A 44 -4.40 -6.62 -21.17
CA VAL A 44 -4.20 -5.74 -20.02
C VAL A 44 -2.70 -5.57 -19.71
N ASN A 45 -1.85 -6.42 -20.30
CA ASN A 45 -0.40 -6.45 -20.19
C ASN A 45 0.40 -5.60 -21.20
N ASP A 46 -0.24 -4.87 -22.13
CA ASP A 46 0.50 -4.06 -23.12
C ASP A 46 0.67 -2.58 -22.71
N LYS A 47 0.11 -2.18 -21.57
CA LYS A 47 0.25 -0.80 -21.05
C LYS A 47 1.63 -0.54 -20.48
N VAL A 48 2.11 0.69 -20.65
CA VAL A 48 3.39 1.16 -20.12
C VAL A 48 3.24 1.56 -18.65
N ASN A 49 4.06 1.01 -17.77
CA ASN A 49 4.03 1.40 -16.35
C ASN A 49 4.85 2.68 -16.15
N VAL A 50 4.24 3.69 -15.53
CA VAL A 50 4.84 4.99 -15.27
C VAL A 50 4.69 5.32 -13.78
N SER A 51 5.80 5.48 -13.08
CA SER A 51 5.83 5.86 -11.67
C SER A 51 6.49 7.22 -11.50
N LEU A 52 5.83 8.13 -10.79
CA LEU A 52 6.40 9.41 -10.36
C LEU A 52 6.72 9.35 -8.86
N TYR A 53 8.00 9.43 -8.52
CA TYR A 53 8.46 9.65 -7.15
C TYR A 53 8.69 11.15 -6.95
N TYR A 54 8.05 11.72 -5.93
CA TYR A 54 8.04 13.16 -5.71
C TYR A 54 8.00 13.52 -4.22
N GLU A 55 8.43 14.73 -3.90
CA GLU A 55 8.33 15.29 -2.55
C GLU A 55 7.39 16.48 -2.55
N THR A 56 6.53 16.55 -1.53
CA THR A 56 5.66 17.71 -1.31
C THR A 56 6.42 18.85 -0.60
N SER A 57 5.98 20.09 -0.78
CA SER A 57 6.42 21.29 -0.04
C SER A 57 7.88 21.76 -0.18
N LEU A 58 8.85 20.90 -0.47
CA LEU A 58 10.26 21.27 -0.72
C LEU A 58 10.68 21.18 -2.19
N CYS A 59 9.80 20.71 -3.07
CA CYS A 59 10.13 20.49 -4.48
C CYS A 59 9.21 21.33 -5.38
N PRO A 60 9.49 22.63 -5.59
CA PRO A 60 8.75 23.45 -6.55
C PRO A 60 8.73 22.85 -7.96
N ARG A 61 9.81 22.15 -8.34
CA ARG A 61 9.91 21.43 -9.62
C ARG A 61 8.93 20.25 -9.70
N CYS A 62 8.70 19.53 -8.60
CA CYS A 62 7.73 18.44 -8.53
C CYS A 62 6.31 19.00 -8.64
N ALA A 63 6.00 20.05 -7.88
CA ALA A 63 4.71 20.73 -7.92
C ALA A 63 4.40 21.24 -9.34
N SER A 64 5.37 21.88 -10.00
CA SER A 64 5.24 22.35 -11.38
C SER A 64 5.03 21.19 -12.35
N PHE A 65 5.83 20.12 -12.25
CA PHE A 65 5.72 18.95 -13.12
C PHE A 65 4.35 18.28 -13.00
N ILE A 66 3.86 18.04 -11.77
CA ILE A 66 2.52 17.48 -11.53
C ILE A 66 1.42 18.39 -12.09
N SER A 67 1.56 19.70 -11.86
CA SER A 67 0.57 20.72 -12.23
C SER A 67 0.43 20.94 -13.73
N ASN A 68 1.56 20.93 -14.46
CA ASN A 68 1.63 21.41 -15.82
C ASN A 68 1.92 20.29 -16.83
N ASP A 69 2.71 19.29 -16.45
CA ASP A 69 3.23 18.29 -17.39
C ASP A 69 2.54 16.94 -17.22
N LEU A 70 2.52 16.38 -16.01
CA LEU A 70 1.92 15.07 -15.76
C LEU A 70 0.42 15.05 -16.08
N VAL A 71 -0.27 16.17 -15.81
CA VAL A 71 -1.70 16.31 -16.12
C VAL A 71 -2.03 16.11 -17.60
N LYS A 72 -1.05 16.32 -18.51
CA LYS A 72 -1.23 16.11 -19.95
C LYS A 72 -1.59 14.66 -20.29
N VAL A 73 -1.24 13.69 -19.44
CA VAL A 73 -1.67 12.29 -19.56
C VAL A 73 -3.19 12.17 -19.69
N PHE A 74 -3.95 12.96 -18.91
CA PHE A 74 -5.41 12.90 -18.87
C PHE A 74 -6.11 13.93 -19.76
N HIS A 75 -5.37 14.92 -20.26
CA HIS A 75 -5.86 15.85 -21.30
C HIS A 75 -5.62 15.33 -22.72
N THR A 76 -4.83 14.27 -22.86
CA THR A 76 -4.58 13.56 -24.11
C THR A 76 -5.09 12.13 -24.03
N ASP A 77 -4.91 11.36 -25.10
CA ASP A 77 -5.22 9.93 -25.17
C ASP A 77 -4.12 9.02 -24.58
N LEU A 78 -3.07 9.57 -23.94
CA LEU A 78 -1.99 8.79 -23.32
C LEU A 78 -2.47 7.90 -22.16
N HIS A 79 -3.44 8.35 -21.37
CA HIS A 79 -4.03 7.56 -20.29
C HIS A 79 -4.59 6.19 -20.75
N THR A 80 -4.86 6.02 -22.04
CA THR A 80 -5.34 4.75 -22.61
C THR A 80 -4.24 3.68 -22.68
N ILE A 81 -2.97 4.08 -22.74
CA ILE A 81 -1.83 3.17 -22.97
C ILE A 81 -0.86 3.07 -21.79
N ILE A 82 -1.10 3.82 -20.70
CA ILE A 82 -0.22 3.80 -19.52
C ILE A 82 -0.94 3.36 -18.25
N ASN A 83 -0.17 2.83 -17.31
CA ASN A 83 -0.53 2.66 -15.91
C ASN A 83 0.28 3.69 -15.10
N LEU A 84 -0.36 4.80 -14.72
CA LEU A 84 0.29 5.85 -13.94
C LEU A 84 0.16 5.57 -12.44
N ARG A 85 1.27 5.72 -11.71
CA ARG A 85 1.35 5.61 -10.25
C ARG A 85 2.10 6.81 -9.66
N LEU A 86 1.56 7.38 -8.59
CA LEU A 86 2.19 8.45 -7.81
C LEU A 86 2.77 7.88 -6.51
N VAL A 87 3.98 8.31 -6.17
CA VAL A 87 4.73 7.87 -4.99
C VAL A 87 5.20 9.10 -4.20
N PRO A 88 4.39 9.58 -3.24
CA PRO A 88 4.80 10.66 -2.35
C PRO A 88 5.88 10.13 -1.39
N CYS A 89 7.06 10.75 -1.43
CA CYS A 89 8.19 10.39 -0.60
C CYS A 89 8.76 11.63 0.09
N SER A 90 9.40 11.43 1.23
CA SER A 90 10.32 12.41 1.84
C SER A 90 11.71 11.80 1.76
N ASN A 91 12.71 12.50 1.22
CA ASN A 91 14.09 12.03 1.23
C ASN A 91 14.50 11.58 2.65
N VAL A 92 14.96 10.33 2.72
CA VAL A 92 15.84 9.55 3.61
C VAL A 92 16.03 9.91 5.11
N GLU A 93 15.62 11.08 5.61
CA GLU A 93 15.53 11.36 7.04
C GLU A 93 14.06 11.34 7.48
N ILE A 94 13.59 10.14 7.82
CA ILE A 94 12.31 9.91 8.49
C ILE A 94 12.46 10.32 9.97
N HIS A 95 12.78 11.58 10.22
CA HIS A 95 12.65 12.26 11.51
C HIS A 95 11.40 13.14 11.50
N CYS A 96 10.30 12.59 11.01
CA CYS A 96 8.98 13.21 11.14
C CYS A 96 8.51 13.08 12.61
N GLN A 97 9.04 13.91 13.51
CA GLN A 97 8.34 14.16 14.77
C GLN A 97 7.10 15.01 14.46
N HIS A 98 6.01 14.81 15.22
CA HIS A 98 4.77 15.57 15.10
C HIS A 98 5.07 17.06 14.91
N GLY A 99 4.81 17.62 13.72
CA GLY A 99 4.95 19.05 13.46
C GLY A 99 5.71 19.47 12.19
N GLU A 100 6.41 18.57 11.48
CA GLU A 100 6.99 18.96 10.18
C GLU A 100 5.93 18.95 9.06
N GLU A 101 5.60 20.15 8.54
CA GLU A 101 4.63 20.39 7.47
C GLU A 101 4.83 19.47 6.25
N LYS A 102 6.09 19.12 5.93
CA LYS A 102 6.49 18.25 4.81
C LYS A 102 5.96 16.83 4.96
N CYS A 103 6.14 16.24 6.14
CA CYS A 103 5.66 14.89 6.42
C CYS A 103 4.14 14.88 6.47
N HIS A 104 3.53 15.97 6.93
CA HIS A 104 2.08 16.09 6.97
C HIS A 104 1.48 15.97 5.55
N LEU A 105 1.91 16.78 4.58
CA LEU A 105 1.31 16.75 3.25
C LEU A 105 1.60 15.45 2.47
N ASN A 106 2.83 14.92 2.57
CA ASN A 106 3.18 13.60 2.02
C ASN A 106 2.32 12.47 2.61
N THR A 107 2.02 12.53 3.92
CA THR A 107 1.14 11.57 4.59
C THR A 107 -0.30 11.70 4.09
N ILE A 108 -0.79 12.94 3.91
CA ILE A 108 -2.13 13.19 3.36
C ILE A 108 -2.23 12.67 1.92
N HIS A 109 -1.23 12.91 1.07
CA HIS A 109 -1.19 12.34 -0.29
C HIS A 109 -1.20 10.82 -0.26
N SER A 110 -0.45 10.20 0.66
CA SER A 110 -0.46 8.74 0.85
C SER A 110 -1.86 8.22 1.21
N CYS A 111 -2.56 8.91 2.12
CA CYS A 111 -3.94 8.60 2.48
C CYS A 111 -4.92 8.72 1.30
N VAL A 112 -4.77 9.77 0.49
CA VAL A 112 -5.63 10.03 -0.65
C VAL A 112 -5.43 8.97 -1.73
N ILE A 113 -4.18 8.63 -2.07
CA ILE A 113 -3.86 7.57 -3.04
C ILE A 113 -4.46 6.22 -2.61
N HIS A 114 -4.39 5.91 -1.30
CA HIS A 114 -4.97 4.68 -0.78
C HIS A 114 -6.50 4.69 -0.81
N SER A 115 -7.13 5.81 -0.43
CA SER A 115 -8.58 5.90 -0.26
C SER A 115 -9.32 6.08 -1.59
N TRP A 116 -8.69 6.69 -2.58
CA TRP A 116 -9.18 6.88 -3.94
C TRP A 116 -8.21 6.21 -4.93
N PRO A 117 -8.34 4.90 -5.18
CA PRO A 117 -7.39 4.16 -6.01
C PRO A 117 -7.46 4.54 -7.51
N ASP A 118 -8.53 5.22 -7.95
CA ASP A 118 -8.58 5.79 -9.28
C ASP A 118 -7.55 6.92 -9.43
N VAL A 119 -6.64 6.77 -10.39
CA VAL A 119 -5.52 7.69 -10.59
C VAL A 119 -5.94 9.09 -11.02
N ARG A 120 -7.07 9.23 -11.73
CA ARG A 120 -7.58 10.54 -12.11
C ARG A 120 -8.09 11.28 -10.88
N GLU A 121 -8.85 10.61 -10.02
CA GLU A 121 -9.41 11.19 -8.80
C GLU A 121 -8.32 11.65 -7.83
N HIS A 122 -7.37 10.79 -7.45
CA HIS A 122 -6.32 11.20 -6.51
C HIS A 122 -5.31 12.18 -7.14
N LEU A 123 -5.06 12.11 -8.44
CA LEU A 123 -4.18 13.09 -9.10
C LEU A 123 -4.80 14.49 -9.08
N GLU A 124 -6.11 14.64 -9.25
CA GLU A 124 -6.75 15.96 -9.18
C GLU A 124 -6.56 16.61 -7.80
N PHE A 125 -6.67 15.82 -6.73
CA PHE A 125 -6.38 16.27 -5.37
C PHE A 125 -4.93 16.70 -5.22
N ILE A 126 -3.99 15.81 -5.56
CA ILE A 126 -2.55 16.05 -5.44
C ILE A 126 -2.13 17.27 -6.27
N ARG A 127 -2.67 17.42 -7.48
CA ARG A 127 -2.41 18.57 -8.35
C ARG A 127 -2.86 19.87 -7.68
N TYR A 128 -4.07 19.89 -7.12
CA TYR A 128 -4.60 21.10 -6.50
C TYR A 128 -3.82 21.46 -5.22
N THR A 129 -3.52 20.50 -4.36
CA THR A 129 -2.75 20.73 -3.13
C THR A 129 -1.34 21.22 -3.44
N GLU A 130 -0.64 20.61 -4.42
CA GLU A 130 0.68 21.06 -4.87
C GLU A 130 0.64 22.49 -5.44
N GLN A 131 -0.37 22.83 -6.24
CA GLN A 131 -0.57 24.19 -6.76
C GLN A 131 -0.81 25.23 -5.66
N GLN A 132 -1.63 24.91 -4.66
CA GLN A 132 -1.87 25.84 -3.56
C GLN A 132 -0.66 25.93 -2.63
N ASN A 133 0.06 24.82 -2.42
CA ASN A 133 1.26 24.78 -1.61
C ASN A 133 2.37 25.70 -2.16
N LEU A 134 2.46 25.90 -3.49
CA LEU A 134 3.35 26.90 -4.11
C LEU A 134 3.04 28.35 -3.69
N LYS A 135 1.80 28.65 -3.30
CA LYS A 135 1.37 29.98 -2.84
C LYS A 135 1.63 30.21 -1.34
N GLY A 136 2.02 29.16 -0.62
CA GLY A 136 2.21 29.16 0.82
C GLY A 136 0.90 29.10 1.61
N GLY A 137 1.03 28.80 2.90
CA GLY A 137 -0.08 28.71 3.85
C GLY A 137 -0.05 27.43 4.70
N PRO A 138 -0.92 27.32 5.71
CA PRO A 138 -0.95 26.16 6.59
C PRO A 138 -1.37 24.89 5.84
N VAL A 139 -0.59 23.81 5.94
CA VAL A 139 -0.87 22.52 5.28
C VAL A 139 -2.28 22.02 5.53
N GLU A 140 -2.78 22.17 6.77
CA GLU A 140 -4.14 21.74 7.14
C GLU A 140 -5.23 22.46 6.34
N ALA A 141 -5.12 23.79 6.19
CA ALA A 141 -6.08 24.56 5.42
C ALA A 141 -6.02 24.21 3.92
N LEU A 142 -4.82 23.91 3.40
CA LEU A 142 -4.60 23.57 1.99
C LEU A 142 -5.36 22.31 1.59
N TRP A 143 -5.19 21.21 2.33
CA TRP A 143 -5.79 19.93 1.97
C TRP A 143 -7.28 19.86 2.31
N LYS A 144 -7.76 20.58 3.35
CA LYS A 144 -9.19 20.69 3.66
C LYS A 144 -9.96 21.47 2.59
N ASN A 145 -9.46 22.63 2.17
CA ASN A 145 -10.05 23.41 1.08
C ASN A 145 -10.05 22.60 -0.24
N CYS A 146 -9.00 21.80 -0.48
CA CYS A 146 -8.98 20.87 -1.61
C CYS A 146 -10.08 19.83 -1.52
N SER A 147 -10.23 19.20 -0.34
CA SER A 147 -11.25 18.18 -0.08
C SER A 147 -12.66 18.74 -0.32
N GLU A 148 -12.95 19.94 0.20
CA GLU A 148 -14.23 20.61 -0.02
C GLU A 148 -14.49 20.89 -1.51
N LYS A 149 -13.50 21.46 -2.21
CA LYS A 149 -13.61 21.80 -3.63
C LYS A 149 -13.86 20.58 -4.50
N LEU A 150 -13.18 19.47 -4.21
CA LEU A 150 -13.32 18.20 -4.95
C LEU A 150 -14.43 17.30 -4.41
N ARG A 151 -15.15 17.75 -3.37
CA ARG A 151 -16.22 16.99 -2.70
C ARG A 151 -15.74 15.64 -2.16
N LEU A 152 -14.49 15.57 -1.71
CA LEU A 152 -13.94 14.40 -1.04
C LEU A 152 -14.34 14.40 0.44
N ASN A 153 -14.55 13.20 0.99
CA ASN A 153 -14.88 13.05 2.39
C ASN A 153 -13.62 13.27 3.26
N GLU A 154 -13.55 14.43 3.91
CA GLU A 154 -12.47 14.82 4.82
C GLU A 154 -12.26 13.82 5.96
N GLU A 155 -13.34 13.20 6.45
CA GLU A 155 -13.29 12.24 7.56
C GLU A 155 -12.43 11.01 7.22
N ILE A 156 -12.46 10.56 5.96
CA ILE A 156 -11.65 9.43 5.49
C ILE A 156 -10.16 9.79 5.56
N ILE A 157 -9.79 11.00 5.11
CA ILE A 157 -8.41 11.49 5.12
C ILE A 157 -7.95 11.70 6.57
N ASN A 158 -8.75 12.39 7.38
CA ASN A 158 -8.47 12.64 8.79
C ASN A 158 -8.30 11.35 9.57
N LYS A 159 -9.17 10.36 9.35
CA LYS A 159 -9.05 9.05 10.00
C LYS A 159 -7.75 8.37 9.57
N CYS A 160 -7.43 8.32 8.28
CA CYS A 160 -6.18 7.73 7.80
C CYS A 160 -4.93 8.42 8.42
N TYR A 161 -4.96 9.75 8.53
CA TYR A 161 -3.87 10.53 9.12
C TYR A 161 -3.75 10.31 10.63
N THR A 162 -4.82 10.53 11.39
CA THR A 162 -4.84 10.45 12.86
C THR A 162 -4.67 9.03 13.39
N THR A 163 -5.08 8.01 12.63
CA THR A 163 -4.83 6.59 12.94
C THR A 163 -3.43 6.13 12.56
N GLY A 164 -2.57 7.03 12.05
CA GLY A 164 -1.17 6.73 11.71
C GLY A 164 -1.00 5.78 10.52
N PHE A 165 -2.12 5.34 9.93
CA PHE A 165 -2.12 4.52 8.74
C PHE A 165 -1.48 5.25 7.55
N GLY A 166 -1.75 6.55 7.42
CA GLY A 166 -1.07 7.38 6.43
C GLY A 166 0.44 7.37 6.59
N TYR A 167 0.94 7.43 7.83
CA TYR A 167 2.37 7.42 8.10
C TYR A 167 2.98 6.06 7.76
N LYS A 168 2.28 4.96 8.04
CA LYS A 168 2.67 3.62 7.57
C LYS A 168 2.80 3.57 6.05
N LEU A 169 1.83 4.10 5.31
CA LEU A 169 1.89 4.16 3.84
C LEU A 169 3.10 4.99 3.36
N LEU A 170 3.33 6.16 3.98
CA LEU A 170 4.47 7.01 3.65
C LEU A 170 5.81 6.29 3.87
N LEU A 171 5.94 5.52 4.95
CA LEU A 171 7.13 4.71 5.20
C LEU A 171 7.32 3.61 4.16
N GLN A 172 6.24 3.00 3.67
CA GLN A 172 6.31 2.01 2.56
C GLN A 172 6.83 2.66 1.29
N TYR A 173 6.32 3.85 0.93
CA TYR A 173 6.82 4.61 -0.21
C TYR A 173 8.27 5.05 -0.05
N ALA A 174 8.67 5.46 1.15
CA ALA A 174 10.06 5.82 1.45
C ALA A 174 10.99 4.60 1.28
N ASN A 175 10.58 3.43 1.77
CA ASN A 175 11.33 2.19 1.59
C ASN A 175 11.46 1.81 0.11
N GLU A 176 10.37 1.88 -0.65
CA GLU A 176 10.41 1.62 -2.11
C GLU A 176 11.38 2.58 -2.82
N THR A 177 11.30 3.87 -2.49
CA THR A 177 12.14 4.92 -3.08
C THR A 177 13.63 4.70 -2.76
N ALA A 178 13.96 4.29 -1.53
CA ALA A 178 15.32 3.97 -1.12
C ALA A 178 15.92 2.78 -1.87
N HIS A 179 15.10 1.89 -2.42
CA HIS A 179 15.52 0.71 -3.19
C HIS A 179 15.54 0.93 -4.70
N LEU A 180 15.29 2.16 -5.18
CA LEU A 180 15.39 2.50 -6.59
C LEU A 180 16.80 2.23 -7.13
N LYS A 181 16.84 1.70 -8.35
CA LYS A 181 18.08 1.48 -9.10
C LYS A 181 17.95 2.17 -10.45
N PRO A 182 18.74 3.22 -10.73
CA PRO A 182 19.70 3.87 -9.83
C PRO A 182 19.00 4.59 -8.66
N PRO A 183 19.71 4.85 -7.55
CA PRO A 183 19.17 5.63 -6.43
C PRO A 183 18.66 6.99 -6.91
N GLN A 184 17.57 7.47 -6.29
CA GLN A 184 17.04 8.78 -6.60
C GLN A 184 18.04 9.87 -6.18
N GLU A 185 18.41 10.73 -7.14
CA GLU A 185 19.37 11.83 -6.92
C GLU A 185 18.65 13.17 -6.65
N TYR A 186 17.43 13.34 -7.16
CA TYR A 186 16.61 14.55 -7.05
C TYR A 186 15.15 14.22 -7.39
N GLY A 187 14.22 15.09 -6.98
CA GLY A 187 12.83 15.07 -7.43
C GLY A 187 12.54 16.14 -8.50
N PRO A 188 11.54 15.95 -9.38
CA PRO A 188 10.76 14.73 -9.57
C PRO A 188 11.60 13.61 -10.20
N TRP A 189 11.26 12.36 -9.88
CA TRP A 189 11.94 11.18 -10.41
C TRP A 189 10.93 10.29 -11.13
N VAL A 190 11.00 10.27 -12.46
CA VAL A 190 10.07 9.53 -13.33
C VAL A 190 10.70 8.23 -13.78
N VAL A 191 9.94 7.15 -13.63
CA VAL A 191 10.34 5.80 -14.02
C VAL A 191 9.33 5.23 -15.02
N VAL A 192 9.81 4.84 -16.20
CA VAL A 192 9.00 4.21 -17.26
C VAL A 192 9.47 2.76 -17.42
N ASN A 193 8.60 1.77 -17.19
CA ASN A 193 8.93 0.33 -17.22
C ASN A 193 10.24 -0.01 -16.46
N ASN A 194 10.36 0.47 -15.21
CA ASN A 194 11.54 0.33 -14.34
C ASN A 194 12.81 1.06 -14.83
N GLN A 195 12.73 1.87 -15.87
CA GLN A 195 13.82 2.72 -16.35
C GLN A 195 13.63 4.17 -15.87
N SER A 196 14.55 4.66 -15.06
CA SER A 196 14.57 6.08 -14.66
C SER A 196 14.92 6.96 -15.85
N LEU A 197 14.14 8.03 -16.04
CA LEU A 197 14.39 9.07 -17.06
C LEU A 197 15.44 10.10 -16.61
N ARG A 198 15.78 10.12 -15.31
CA ARG A 198 16.73 11.07 -14.72
C ARG A 198 16.45 12.52 -15.14
N GLN A 199 17.36 13.16 -15.87
CA GLN A 199 17.26 14.58 -16.24
C GLN A 199 16.25 14.82 -17.36
N ASP A 200 15.89 13.77 -18.09
CA ASP A 200 15.00 13.82 -19.25
C ASP A 200 13.52 13.56 -18.87
N PHE A 201 13.17 13.72 -17.59
CA PHE A 201 11.84 13.44 -17.06
C PHE A 201 10.73 14.30 -17.70
N GLU A 202 11.05 15.50 -18.20
CA GLU A 202 10.11 16.37 -18.89
C GLU A 202 9.66 15.79 -20.24
N ASN A 203 10.49 14.91 -20.84
CA ASN A 203 10.20 14.22 -22.10
C ASN A 203 9.50 12.87 -21.89
N PHE A 204 8.87 12.62 -20.73
CA PHE A 204 8.28 11.33 -20.39
C PHE A 204 7.31 10.78 -21.45
N VAL A 205 6.53 11.63 -22.12
CA VAL A 205 5.63 11.25 -23.23
C VAL A 205 6.38 10.53 -24.35
N LYS A 206 7.60 10.97 -24.69
CA LYS A 206 8.44 10.33 -25.70
C LYS A 206 8.75 8.88 -25.28
N TYR A 207 9.12 8.69 -24.03
CA TYR A 207 9.48 7.38 -23.49
C TYR A 207 8.26 6.46 -23.37
N GLU A 208 7.11 6.98 -22.95
CA GLU A 208 5.84 6.25 -22.93
C GLU A 208 5.49 5.71 -24.33
N CYS A 209 5.53 6.59 -25.33
CA CYS A 209 5.22 6.26 -26.71
C CYS A 209 6.22 5.31 -27.39
N GLN A 210 7.48 5.32 -26.95
CA GLN A 210 8.52 4.39 -27.39
C GLN A 210 8.40 3.03 -26.69
N ALA A 211 8.05 3.03 -25.40
CA ALA A 211 7.87 1.81 -24.61
C ALA A 211 6.58 1.06 -24.94
N TYR A 212 5.56 1.76 -25.45
CA TYR A 212 4.30 1.15 -25.84
C TYR A 212 4.45 0.29 -27.10
N LYS A 213 4.05 -0.97 -26.98
CA LYS A 213 4.18 -2.00 -28.02
C LYS A 213 2.88 -2.27 -28.79
N GLY A 214 1.76 -1.68 -28.39
CA GLY A 214 0.48 -1.89 -29.07
C GLY A 214 0.42 -1.19 -30.43
N ASP A 215 -0.38 -1.75 -31.33
CA ASP A 215 -0.49 -1.32 -32.73
C ASP A 215 -1.09 0.09 -32.89
N HIS A 216 -2.04 0.44 -32.02
CA HIS A 216 -2.78 1.70 -32.06
C HIS A 216 -2.13 2.75 -31.16
N LYS A 217 -1.16 3.50 -31.71
CA LYS A 217 -0.50 4.59 -30.95
C LYS A 217 -1.41 5.82 -30.80
N PRO A 218 -1.51 6.38 -29.57
CA PRO A 218 -2.19 7.64 -29.29
C PRO A 218 -1.76 8.78 -30.21
N ALA A 219 -2.66 9.72 -30.47
CA ALA A 219 -2.39 10.95 -31.21
C ALA A 219 -1.25 11.75 -30.57
N ALA A 220 -1.18 11.77 -29.23
CA ALA A 220 -0.08 12.39 -28.49
C ALA A 220 1.31 11.85 -28.88
N CYS A 221 1.41 10.57 -29.26
CA CYS A 221 2.68 9.95 -29.71
C CYS A 221 3.12 10.42 -31.10
N LYS A 222 2.18 10.81 -31.96
CA LYS A 222 2.47 11.24 -33.34
C LYS A 222 3.07 12.64 -33.38
N ALA A 223 2.78 13.48 -32.38
CA ALA A 223 3.30 14.84 -32.28
C ALA A 223 4.80 14.93 -31.93
N GLN A 224 5.45 13.82 -31.53
CA GLN A 224 6.82 13.84 -30.97
C GLN A 224 7.89 13.11 -31.83
N SER A 225 7.60 12.71 -33.07
CA SER A 225 8.48 11.79 -33.84
C SER A 225 9.81 12.34 -34.37
N SER A 226 10.22 13.57 -34.04
CA SER A 226 11.51 14.12 -34.47
C SER A 226 12.60 14.03 -33.39
N ASN A 227 13.49 13.04 -33.56
CA ASN A 227 14.90 12.93 -33.11
C ASN A 227 15.27 11.84 -32.05
N LEU A 228 15.89 10.80 -32.62
CA LEU A 228 17.06 9.98 -32.21
C LEU A 228 17.02 9.05 -30.97
N SER A 229 17.77 7.94 -31.15
CA SER A 229 17.63 6.56 -30.64
C SER A 229 17.94 6.28 -29.17
N PRO A 230 17.36 5.22 -28.55
CA PRO A 230 17.71 4.79 -27.20
C PRO A 230 18.76 3.66 -27.19
N ALA A 231 19.82 3.84 -26.40
CA ALA A 231 20.67 2.74 -25.95
C ALA A 231 19.98 2.07 -24.74
N ILE A 232 19.56 0.82 -24.91
CA ILE A 232 18.88 0.00 -23.92
C ILE A 232 19.94 -0.77 -23.11
N TYR A 233 19.97 -0.57 -21.80
CA TYR A 233 20.56 -1.53 -20.86
C TYR A 233 19.49 -1.93 -19.85
N ALA A 234 18.99 -3.15 -19.98
CA ALA A 234 18.17 -3.79 -18.97
C ALA A 234 19.07 -4.26 -17.82
N LEU A 235 18.69 -3.93 -16.58
CA LEU A 235 19.31 -4.47 -15.37
C LEU A 235 18.32 -5.39 -14.62
N PRO A 236 18.84 -6.40 -13.89
CA PRO A 236 18.03 -7.48 -13.33
C PRO A 236 17.27 -7.04 -12.07
N GLN A 237 16.11 -7.68 -11.85
CA GLN A 237 15.25 -7.44 -10.70
C GLN A 237 15.93 -7.83 -9.37
N PRO A 238 15.82 -7.03 -8.30
CA PRO A 238 16.26 -7.43 -6.96
C PRO A 238 15.43 -8.58 -6.39
N PRO A 239 15.98 -9.36 -5.45
CA PRO A 239 15.29 -10.51 -4.87
C PRO A 239 14.09 -10.10 -4.00
N VAL A 240 13.02 -10.86 -4.14
CA VAL A 240 11.80 -10.83 -3.32
C VAL A 240 12.15 -11.29 -1.91
N ILE A 241 12.04 -10.41 -0.91
CA ILE A 241 11.99 -10.82 0.50
C ILE A 241 10.73 -10.21 1.12
N PRO A 242 9.67 -11.01 1.31
CA PRO A 242 8.77 -10.79 2.42
C PRO A 242 8.72 -12.08 3.26
N VAL A 243 9.38 -12.05 4.42
CA VAL A 243 9.22 -13.07 5.47
C VAL A 243 8.00 -12.75 6.34
N VAL A 244 7.50 -11.49 6.29
CA VAL A 244 6.36 -11.01 7.08
C VAL A 244 5.18 -10.72 6.15
N ASP A 245 4.02 -11.28 6.49
CA ASP A 245 2.77 -11.12 5.75
C ASP A 245 1.80 -10.18 6.50
N PHE A 246 1.68 -10.36 7.83
CA PHE A 246 0.86 -9.49 8.67
C PHE A 246 1.40 -9.37 10.11
N TYR A 247 0.80 -8.48 10.89
CA TYR A 247 1.18 -8.20 12.27
C TYR A 247 0.00 -8.41 13.21
N ARG A 248 0.24 -9.04 14.37
CA ARG A 248 -0.74 -9.17 15.46
C ARG A 248 -0.40 -8.19 16.57
N LEU A 249 -1.39 -7.42 17.04
CA LEU A 249 -1.27 -6.74 18.32
C LEU A 249 -1.57 -7.76 19.43
N ALA A 250 -0.52 -8.22 20.11
CA ALA A 250 -0.65 -9.09 21.27
C ALA A 250 -1.01 -8.26 22.50
N LEU A 251 -2.12 -8.62 23.13
CA LEU A 251 -2.59 -8.04 24.38
C LEU A 251 -2.47 -9.06 25.51
N GLN A 252 -2.23 -8.57 26.71
CA GLN A 252 -2.25 -9.36 27.94
C GLN A 252 -3.33 -8.85 28.88
N TRP A 253 -4.04 -9.77 29.53
CA TRP A 253 -4.98 -9.47 30.59
C TRP A 253 -4.27 -9.59 31.94
N PRO A 254 -3.95 -8.47 32.63
CA PRO A 254 -3.10 -8.51 33.81
C PRO A 254 -3.62 -9.41 34.95
N PRO A 255 -4.93 -9.43 35.31
CA PRO A 255 -5.42 -10.30 36.36
C PRO A 255 -5.15 -11.80 36.11
N SER A 256 -5.36 -12.28 34.88
CA SER A 256 -5.10 -13.69 34.56
C SER A 256 -3.61 -14.02 34.58
N VAL A 257 -2.77 -13.16 33.98
CA VAL A 257 -1.32 -13.38 33.94
C VAL A 257 -0.72 -13.36 35.35
N CYS A 258 -1.18 -12.45 36.19
CA CYS A 258 -0.71 -12.30 37.57
C CYS A 258 -1.23 -13.37 38.54
N SER A 259 -2.35 -14.03 38.21
CA SER A 259 -2.86 -15.14 39.02
C SER A 259 -2.25 -16.49 38.64
N SER A 260 -1.75 -16.64 37.42
CA SER A 260 -1.33 -17.94 36.87
C SER A 260 0.18 -18.08 36.69
N THR A 261 0.82 -17.04 36.14
CA THR A 261 2.13 -17.19 35.49
C THR A 261 3.21 -16.30 36.10
N LEU A 262 2.84 -15.12 36.62
CA LEU A 262 3.79 -14.11 37.06
C LEU A 262 3.47 -13.56 38.46
N ASN A 263 4.51 -13.37 39.27
CA ASN A 263 4.42 -12.55 40.48
C ASN A 263 4.41 -11.07 40.09
N CYS A 264 3.26 -10.42 40.25
CA CYS A 264 3.03 -9.08 39.73
C CYS A 264 3.18 -7.94 40.74
N LYS A 265 3.37 -6.74 40.19
CA LYS A 265 3.21 -5.46 40.91
C LYS A 265 1.73 -5.28 41.33
N LEU A 266 1.52 -4.69 42.51
CA LEU A 266 0.20 -4.26 42.99
C LEU A 266 0.09 -2.72 42.86
N SER A 267 -1.06 -2.14 42.50
CA SER A 267 -2.33 -2.78 42.09
C SER A 267 -2.28 -3.35 40.67
N ILE A 268 -2.98 -4.46 40.44
CA ILE A 268 -3.04 -5.10 39.13
C ILE A 268 -4.01 -4.31 38.23
N PRO A 269 -3.59 -3.86 37.03
CA PRO A 269 -4.49 -3.16 36.13
C PRO A 269 -5.65 -4.06 35.67
N THR A 270 -6.86 -3.50 35.58
CA THR A 270 -8.08 -4.23 35.19
C THR A 270 -8.48 -3.96 33.74
N GLU A 271 -7.54 -3.57 32.91
CA GLU A 271 -7.74 -3.30 31.49
C GLU A 271 -6.67 -4.02 30.68
N PHE A 272 -6.96 -4.36 29.43
CA PHE A 272 -5.98 -5.00 28.56
C PHE A 272 -4.76 -4.10 28.38
N LYS A 273 -3.59 -4.71 28.53
CA LYS A 273 -2.30 -4.05 28.31
C LYS A 273 -1.65 -4.62 27.07
N ILE A 274 -0.90 -3.79 26.37
CA ILE A 274 -0.10 -4.22 25.24
C ILE A 274 0.96 -5.20 25.77
N HIS A 275 1.16 -6.29 25.04
CA HIS A 275 2.28 -7.19 25.23
C HIS A 275 3.32 -6.99 24.11
N GLY A 276 2.88 -6.80 22.87
CA GLY A 276 3.76 -6.48 21.73
C GLY A 276 3.04 -6.45 20.39
N ILE A 277 3.77 -6.09 19.33
CA ILE A 277 3.33 -6.32 17.94
C ILE A 277 4.16 -7.46 17.39
N TRP A 278 3.51 -8.53 16.95
CA TRP A 278 4.17 -9.76 16.54
C TRP A 278 4.00 -10.00 15.04
N ALA A 279 5.11 -10.02 14.32
CA ALA A 279 5.17 -10.37 12.91
C ALA A 279 4.79 -11.85 12.68
N GLN A 280 3.96 -12.10 11.68
CA GLN A 280 3.51 -13.41 11.23
C GLN A 280 3.78 -13.58 9.74
N ASP A 281 4.07 -14.80 9.31
CA ASP A 281 4.07 -15.16 7.89
C ASP A 281 2.65 -15.46 7.38
N ALA A 282 2.53 -15.79 6.10
CA ALA A 282 1.25 -16.08 5.46
C ALA A 282 0.52 -17.32 6.02
N HIS A 283 1.19 -18.15 6.81
CA HIS A 283 0.63 -19.33 7.47
C HIS A 283 0.34 -19.08 8.96
N ASP A 284 0.38 -17.81 9.40
CA ASP A 284 0.19 -17.43 10.79
C ASP A 284 1.27 -17.98 11.75
N MET A 285 2.48 -18.17 11.23
CA MET A 285 3.62 -18.61 12.03
C MET A 285 4.46 -17.42 12.45
N ALA A 286 4.88 -17.42 13.72
CA ALA A 286 5.65 -16.33 14.30
C ALA A 286 6.99 -16.18 13.58
N VAL A 287 7.24 -14.98 13.05
CA VAL A 287 8.50 -14.65 12.39
C VAL A 287 9.60 -14.60 13.46
N PRO A 288 10.73 -15.31 13.27
CA PRO A 288 11.81 -15.32 14.25
C PRO A 288 12.50 -13.95 14.33
N PRO A 289 13.20 -13.65 15.45
CA PRO A 289 13.99 -12.43 15.57
C PRO A 289 15.04 -12.30 14.45
N TYR A 290 15.45 -11.07 14.14
CA TYR A 290 16.48 -10.83 13.13
C TYR A 290 17.74 -11.67 13.38
N ASN A 291 18.22 -12.31 12.31
CA ASN A 291 19.44 -13.10 12.31
C ASN A 291 20.29 -12.75 11.09
N ALA A 292 21.56 -12.39 11.30
CA ALA A 292 22.48 -12.04 10.20
C ALA A 292 22.71 -13.19 9.18
N ARG A 293 22.49 -14.45 9.56
CA ARG A 293 22.59 -15.62 8.66
C ARG A 293 21.33 -15.84 7.82
N ASN A 294 20.17 -15.39 8.30
CA ASN A 294 18.89 -15.47 7.60
C ASN A 294 18.09 -14.18 7.88
N PRO A 295 18.45 -13.07 7.22
CA PRO A 295 17.91 -11.76 7.53
C PRO A 295 16.45 -11.65 7.07
N CYS A 296 15.57 -11.22 7.98
CA CYS A 296 14.18 -10.89 7.68
C CYS A 296 14.00 -9.46 7.13
N THR A 297 15.03 -8.62 7.23
CA THR A 297 15.02 -7.22 6.78
C THR A 297 16.44 -6.80 6.39
N HIS A 298 16.55 -5.82 5.51
CA HIS A 298 17.80 -5.17 5.14
C HIS A 298 17.59 -3.64 5.06
N PRO A 299 18.51 -2.81 5.59
CA PRO A 299 19.76 -3.16 6.28
C PRO A 299 19.55 -3.75 7.69
N GLN A 300 20.61 -4.27 8.31
CA GLN A 300 20.54 -4.82 9.68
C GLN A 300 19.98 -3.76 10.65
N PRO A 301 18.96 -4.09 11.47
CA PRO A 301 18.46 -3.20 12.51
C PRO A 301 19.53 -3.04 13.60
N SER A 302 20.30 -1.96 13.51
CA SER A 302 21.37 -1.65 14.47
C SER A 302 20.84 -0.72 15.56
N LEU A 303 20.43 -1.29 16.69
CA LEU A 303 20.02 -0.51 17.84
C LEU A 303 20.47 -1.16 19.15
N THR A 304 21.40 -0.50 19.83
CA THR A 304 21.78 -0.88 21.19
C THR A 304 20.68 -0.52 22.18
N ARG A 305 20.68 -1.22 23.33
CA ARG A 305 19.76 -0.92 24.43
C ARG A 305 19.81 0.55 24.87
N LEU A 306 20.99 1.16 24.90
CA LEU A 306 21.16 2.58 25.27
C LEU A 306 20.54 3.53 24.24
N GLN A 307 20.73 3.24 22.94
CA GLN A 307 20.13 4.05 21.87
C GLN A 307 18.61 3.98 21.90
N LEU A 308 18.02 2.78 22.08
CA LEU A 308 16.57 2.67 22.20
C LEU A 308 16.04 3.42 23.43
N GLN A 309 16.73 3.32 24.55
CA GLN A 309 16.32 4.01 25.77
C GLN A 309 16.30 5.52 25.57
N LYS A 310 17.36 6.07 24.95
CA LYS A 310 17.44 7.49 24.63
C LYS A 310 16.35 7.93 23.66
N LEU A 311 16.07 7.11 22.64
CA LEU A 311 15.03 7.36 21.65
C LEU A 311 13.65 7.46 22.30
N LEU A 312 13.27 6.47 23.11
CA LEU A 312 11.95 6.44 23.77
C LEU A 312 11.82 7.50 24.86
N ARG A 313 12.91 7.85 25.56
CA ARG A 313 12.90 8.94 26.56
C ARG A 313 12.96 10.34 25.97
N GLY A 314 13.20 10.46 24.66
CA GLY A 314 13.25 11.77 23.99
C GLY A 314 11.92 12.53 24.07
N ASP A 315 10.81 11.81 24.21
CA ASP A 315 9.48 12.36 24.43
C ASP A 315 8.90 11.81 25.75
N VAL A 316 8.77 12.69 26.73
CA VAL A 316 8.27 12.35 28.08
C VAL A 316 6.79 11.93 28.04
N ALA A 317 5.98 12.56 27.20
CA ALA A 317 4.57 12.22 27.09
C ALA A 317 4.41 10.82 26.50
N PHE A 318 5.15 10.52 25.44
CA PHE A 318 5.18 9.20 24.83
C PHE A 318 5.69 8.11 25.80
N TRP A 319 6.76 8.38 26.55
CA TRP A 319 7.28 7.45 27.55
C TRP A 319 6.23 7.12 28.64
N ASN A 320 5.46 8.12 29.07
CA ASN A 320 4.39 7.93 30.06
C ASN A 320 3.22 7.14 29.47
N GLN A 321 2.86 7.38 28.21
CA GLN A 321 1.86 6.56 27.50
C GLN A 321 2.30 5.10 27.38
N LEU A 322 3.56 4.84 27.01
CA LEU A 322 4.14 3.50 26.99
C LEU A 322 4.05 2.81 28.37
N SER A 323 4.45 3.52 29.43
CA SER A 323 4.35 3.00 30.80
C SER A 323 2.91 2.67 31.21
N THR A 324 1.93 3.42 30.69
CA THR A 324 0.51 3.25 31.02
C THR A 324 -0.13 2.11 30.24
N LEU A 325 0.10 2.04 28.93
CA LEU A 325 -0.57 1.09 28.03
C LEU A 325 0.21 -0.22 27.86
N TRP A 326 1.52 -0.21 28.07
CA TRP A 326 2.43 -1.35 27.91
C TRP A 326 3.33 -1.56 29.14
N PRO A 327 2.82 -1.65 30.38
CA PRO A 327 3.64 -1.87 31.57
C PRO A 327 4.27 -3.26 31.60
N ASP A 328 5.43 -3.38 32.25
CA ASP A 328 5.96 -4.66 32.74
C ASP A 328 5.26 -5.01 34.06
N LEU A 329 4.42 -6.03 34.03
CA LEU A 329 3.63 -6.47 35.17
C LEU A 329 4.47 -7.15 36.26
N VAL A 330 5.68 -7.63 35.95
CA VAL A 330 6.54 -8.38 36.89
C VAL A 330 6.96 -7.49 38.06
N LEU A 331 6.85 -7.99 39.30
CA LEU A 331 7.08 -7.24 40.54
C LEU A 331 8.41 -6.47 40.57
N THR A 332 9.51 -7.14 40.20
CA THR A 332 10.87 -6.56 40.13
C THR A 332 11.28 -6.16 38.71
N GLY A 333 10.31 -6.19 37.79
CA GLY A 333 10.46 -5.90 36.37
C GLY A 333 10.57 -4.41 36.06
N SER A 334 11.05 -4.12 34.86
CA SER A 334 11.23 -2.76 34.34
C SER A 334 10.61 -2.68 32.97
N ASP A 335 9.70 -1.72 32.79
CA ASP A 335 8.97 -1.53 31.53
C ASP A 335 9.93 -1.44 30.35
N PHE A 336 11.01 -0.64 30.48
CA PHE A 336 12.02 -0.56 29.43
C PHE A 336 12.76 -1.89 29.15
N LYS A 337 13.05 -2.70 30.18
CA LYS A 337 13.65 -4.03 29.97
C LYS A 337 12.69 -4.94 29.20
N PHE A 338 11.39 -4.86 29.50
CA PHE A 338 10.36 -5.60 28.81
C PHE A 338 10.20 -5.14 27.36
N TRP A 339 10.05 -3.83 27.12
CA TRP A 339 9.99 -3.24 25.77
C TRP A 339 11.20 -3.60 24.92
N PHE A 340 12.41 -3.57 25.49
CA PHE A 340 13.61 -3.94 24.76
C PHE A 340 13.62 -5.42 24.36
N LYS A 341 13.10 -6.32 25.22
CA LYS A 341 12.95 -7.74 24.88
C LYS A 341 11.94 -7.93 23.75
N GLU A 342 10.78 -7.29 23.85
CA GLU A 342 9.73 -7.37 22.83
C GLU A 342 10.20 -6.79 21.48
N TRP A 343 10.88 -5.65 21.50
CA TRP A 343 11.54 -5.11 20.32
C TRP A 343 12.55 -6.10 19.71
N THR A 344 13.43 -6.66 20.54
CA THR A 344 14.46 -7.58 20.04
C THR A 344 13.82 -8.82 19.41
N LYS A 345 12.79 -9.37 20.05
CA LYS A 345 12.16 -10.62 19.64
C LYS A 345 11.20 -10.45 18.45
N HIS A 346 10.45 -9.36 18.41
CA HIS A 346 9.36 -9.18 17.45
C HIS A 346 9.51 -7.93 16.58
N GLY A 347 10.09 -6.85 17.11
CA GLY A 347 10.28 -5.59 16.37
C GLY A 347 11.45 -5.58 15.38
N THR A 348 12.47 -6.43 15.55
CA THR A 348 13.64 -6.46 14.66
C THR A 348 13.35 -6.97 13.23
N CYS A 349 12.20 -7.60 13.02
CA CYS A 349 11.68 -7.98 11.70
C CYS A 349 10.48 -7.14 11.27
N PHE A 350 10.19 -6.04 11.97
CA PHE A 350 9.18 -5.08 11.53
C PHE A 350 9.60 -4.45 10.20
N ASP A 351 8.65 -4.10 9.33
CA ASP A 351 8.89 -3.50 8.01
C ASP A 351 9.84 -2.29 8.09
N PHE A 352 9.77 -1.58 9.23
CA PHE A 352 10.59 -0.42 9.55
C PHE A 352 11.52 -0.69 10.73
N ALA A 353 12.16 -1.85 10.79
CA ALA A 353 13.05 -2.23 11.88
C ALA A 353 14.24 -1.26 12.07
N HIS A 354 14.56 -0.47 11.04
CA HIS A 354 15.55 0.62 11.07
C HIS A 354 15.00 1.93 11.68
N HIS A 355 13.68 2.00 11.93
CA HIS A 355 12.99 3.07 12.65
C HIS A 355 12.24 2.53 13.88
N PRO A 356 12.95 2.22 14.98
CA PRO A 356 12.39 1.55 16.14
C PRO A 356 11.25 2.31 16.82
N LEU A 357 11.27 3.64 16.77
CA LEU A 357 10.22 4.48 17.35
C LEU A 357 8.85 4.18 16.72
N SER A 358 8.81 3.92 15.40
CA SER A 358 7.58 3.65 14.67
C SER A 358 6.88 2.38 15.14
N TYR A 359 7.63 1.36 15.55
CA TYR A 359 7.07 0.12 16.14
C TYR A 359 6.33 0.41 17.45
N PHE A 360 6.94 1.22 18.35
CA PHE A 360 6.33 1.57 19.62
C PHE A 360 5.14 2.53 19.46
N GLN A 361 5.25 3.49 18.54
CA GLN A 361 4.15 4.42 18.23
C GLN A 361 2.94 3.67 17.68
N LEU A 362 3.16 2.75 16.74
CA LEU A 362 2.09 1.91 16.19
C LEU A 362 1.42 1.06 17.28
N ALA A 363 2.20 0.47 18.20
CA ALA A 363 1.66 -0.31 19.31
C ALA A 363 0.73 0.52 20.21
N ILE A 364 1.17 1.72 20.60
CA ILE A 364 0.39 2.64 21.44
C ILE A 364 -0.88 3.11 20.74
N GLN A 365 -0.77 3.42 19.46
CA GLN A 365 -1.90 3.85 18.64
C GLN A 365 -2.97 2.75 18.53
N LEU A 366 -2.57 1.53 18.21
CA LEU A 366 -3.49 0.39 18.12
C LEU A 366 -4.12 0.09 19.50
N GLY A 367 -3.33 0.11 20.57
CA GLY A 367 -3.85 -0.11 21.93
C GLY A 367 -4.84 0.96 22.39
N THR A 368 -4.58 2.23 22.07
CA THR A 368 -5.46 3.36 22.42
C THR A 368 -6.81 3.26 21.69
N ASN A 369 -6.79 2.92 20.40
CA ASN A 369 -8.00 2.75 19.59
C ASN A 369 -8.89 1.60 20.07
N LEU A 370 -8.31 0.57 20.71
CA LEU A 370 -9.09 -0.53 21.30
C LEU A 370 -9.72 -0.12 22.62
N ASN A 371 -8.99 0.59 23.48
CA ASN A 371 -9.54 1.05 24.76
C ASN A 371 -10.67 2.08 24.56
N SER A 372 -10.65 2.88 23.50
CA SER A 372 -11.77 3.76 23.14
C SER A 372 -12.96 3.00 22.52
N GLY A 373 -12.71 1.91 21.80
CA GLY A 373 -13.74 1.06 21.19
C GLY A 373 -14.47 0.12 22.15
N ILE A 374 -13.82 -0.37 23.22
CA ILE A 374 -14.43 -1.31 24.19
C ILE A 374 -15.52 -0.65 25.06
N SER A 375 -15.62 0.68 25.05
CA SER A 375 -16.73 1.45 25.65
C SER A 375 -18.05 1.34 24.85
N ASN A 376 -18.00 1.01 23.55
CA ASN A 376 -19.16 0.95 22.67
C ASN A 376 -19.28 -0.45 22.04
N ASN A 377 -20.36 -1.17 22.38
CA ASN A 377 -20.63 -2.56 21.98
C ASN A 377 -20.35 -2.91 20.49
N LEU A 378 -19.63 -4.04 20.34
CA LEU A 378 -19.62 -5.07 19.27
C LEU A 378 -19.22 -4.72 17.81
N PHE A 379 -18.00 -5.16 17.47
CA PHE A 379 -17.51 -5.84 16.26
C PHE A 379 -18.17 -5.63 14.89
N LEU A 380 -17.38 -5.13 13.93
CA LEU A 380 -16.90 -5.85 12.73
C LEU A 380 -16.18 -4.83 11.82
N PHE A 381 -14.84 -4.86 11.78
CA PHE A 381 -14.09 -4.27 10.67
C PHE A 381 -13.12 -5.31 10.12
N SER A 382 -13.31 -5.59 8.83
CA SER A 382 -12.44 -6.43 8.00
C SER A 382 -11.06 -5.77 7.87
N LEU A 383 -10.19 -6.03 8.84
CA LEU A 383 -8.74 -6.06 8.67
C LEU A 383 -8.32 -7.52 8.83
N HIS A 384 -7.34 -7.98 8.05
CA HIS A 384 -6.57 -9.18 8.41
C HIS A 384 -5.66 -8.86 9.62
N ILE A 385 -6.26 -8.42 10.73
CA ILE A 385 -5.66 -8.35 12.05
C ILE A 385 -6.51 -9.26 12.93
N TYR A 386 -6.03 -10.48 13.13
CA TYR A 386 -6.63 -11.39 14.08
C TYR A 386 -6.31 -10.89 15.51
N PHE A 387 -7.33 -10.50 16.25
CA PHE A 387 -7.23 -10.31 17.69
C PHE A 387 -7.10 -11.68 18.34
N ILE A 388 -5.89 -12.09 18.73
CA ILE A 388 -5.73 -13.17 19.70
C ILE A 388 -5.74 -12.56 21.09
N VAL A 389 -6.81 -12.82 21.83
CA VAL A 389 -6.74 -12.89 23.29
C VAL A 389 -6.04 -14.20 23.59
N SER A 390 -4.73 -14.14 23.84
CA SER A 390 -3.99 -15.33 24.29
C SER A 390 -4.44 -15.61 25.71
N TYR A 391 -5.39 -16.53 25.86
CA TYR A 391 -5.51 -17.29 27.09
C TYR A 391 -4.27 -18.18 27.16
N LEU A 392 -3.20 -17.67 27.76
CA LEU A 392 -2.12 -18.51 28.24
C LEU A 392 -2.76 -19.42 29.31
N PHE A 393 -3.04 -20.67 28.93
CA PHE A 393 -3.36 -21.75 29.86
C PHE A 393 -2.08 -22.30 30.48
#